data_AF-A0A7S3FI82-F1
#
_entry.id   AF-A0A7S3FI82-F1
#
_cell.length_a   1.000
_cell.length_b   1.000
_cell.length_c   1.000
_cell.angle_alpha   90.00
_cell.angle_beta   90.00
_cell.angle_gamma   90.00
#
_symmetry.space_group_name_H-M   'P 1'
#
loop_
_entity.id
_entity.type
_entity.pdbx_description
1 polymer ?
#
loop_
_entity_poly.entity_id
_entity_poly.type
_entity_poly.pdbx_seq_one_letter_code
_entity_poly.pdbx_strand_id
1 'polypeptide(L)'
;GYQYRLCPLEEPLTEECFRKTPLEFVRTEQELVWNNGSRLRIKGTFVDQGTIPAGSTWAMNPIPRIDFDSSSSGQPAAFDGCVAGAGGEPHDRPGAKKGCRQFDPPCEWDDGWYAQPPRQASVDVEGACSGDWTGDVIVDKVVVPA
;
A
#
# COMPACT_ATOMS: atom_id res chain seq x y z
N GLY A 1 8.14 2.49 -6.98
CA GLY A 1 7.87 1.14 -7.49
C GLY A 1 9.00 0.22 -7.11
N TYR A 2 8.87 -1.07 -7.41
CA TYR A 2 9.85 -2.10 -7.05
C TYR A 2 9.95 -3.17 -8.15
N GLN A 3 10.97 -4.01 -8.04
CA GLN A 3 11.25 -5.14 -8.92
C GLN A 3 12.00 -6.22 -8.13
N TYR A 4 11.77 -7.49 -8.46
CA TYR A 4 12.52 -8.62 -7.91
C TYR A 4 13.54 -9.14 -8.91
N ARG A 5 14.70 -9.58 -8.41
CA ARG A 5 15.81 -10.09 -9.23
C ARG A 5 16.47 -11.25 -8.51
N LEU A 6 17.01 -12.20 -9.26
CA LEU A 6 17.78 -13.32 -8.72
C LEU A 6 19.22 -13.28 -9.24
N CYS A 7 20.15 -13.67 -8.39
CA CYS A 7 21.52 -14.01 -8.75
C CYS A 7 21.76 -15.45 -8.28
N PRO A 8 22.30 -16.35 -9.13
CA PRO A 8 22.67 -17.70 -8.70
C PRO A 8 23.64 -17.67 -7.52
N LEU A 9 23.52 -18.65 -6.62
CA LEU A 9 24.34 -18.71 -5.40
C LEU A 9 25.83 -18.92 -5.73
N GLU A 10 26.11 -19.57 -6.86
CA GLU A 10 27.45 -19.91 -7.34
C GLU A 10 28.16 -18.73 -8.03
N GLU A 11 27.44 -17.64 -8.33
CA GLU A 11 27.99 -16.42 -8.93
C GLU A 11 28.38 -15.40 -7.86
N PRO A 12 29.31 -14.46 -8.14
CA PRO A 12 29.54 -13.32 -7.27
C PRO A 12 28.26 -12.47 -7.15
N LEU A 13 27.71 -12.35 -5.93
CA LEU A 13 26.48 -11.64 -5.60
C LEU A 13 26.60 -10.12 -5.74
N THR A 14 26.74 -9.66 -6.97
CA THR A 14 26.89 -8.25 -7.36
C THR A 14 25.62 -7.74 -8.02
N GLU A 15 25.43 -6.42 -8.05
CA GLU A 15 24.31 -5.79 -8.76
C GLU A 15 24.30 -6.17 -10.26
N GLU A 16 25.48 -6.35 -10.87
CA GLU A 16 25.58 -6.81 -12.26
C GLU A 16 24.97 -8.20 -12.43
N CYS A 17 25.19 -9.13 -11.49
CA CYS A 17 24.58 -10.45 -11.51
C CYS A 17 23.06 -10.36 -11.43
N PHE A 18 22.51 -9.62 -10.46
CA PHE A 18 21.06 -9.46 -10.30
C PHE A 18 20.41 -8.81 -11.53
N ARG A 19 21.09 -7.88 -12.20
CA ARG A 19 20.58 -7.24 -13.43
C ARG A 19 20.42 -8.22 -14.61
N LYS A 20 21.02 -9.41 -14.57
CA LYS A 20 20.87 -10.45 -15.61
C LYS A 20 19.52 -11.16 -15.54
N THR A 21 18.90 -11.22 -14.36
CA THR A 21 17.69 -12.03 -14.14
C THR A 21 16.61 -11.24 -13.37
N PRO A 22 16.03 -10.20 -14.00
CA PRO A 22 14.80 -9.61 -13.48
C PRO A 22 13.65 -10.62 -13.58
N LEU A 23 12.85 -10.73 -12.51
CA LEU A 23 11.71 -11.62 -12.47
C LEU A 23 10.46 -10.94 -13.05
N GLU A 24 9.69 -11.69 -13.84
CA GLU A 24 8.42 -11.23 -14.36
C GLU A 24 7.29 -11.41 -13.35
N PHE A 25 6.42 -10.41 -13.23
CA PHE A 25 5.26 -10.46 -12.36
C PHE A 25 4.12 -11.27 -13.00
N VAL A 26 3.36 -12.00 -12.19
CA VAL A 26 2.04 -12.50 -12.57
C VAL A 26 1.05 -11.33 -12.46
N ARG A 27 0.74 -10.69 -13.59
CA ARG A 27 0.09 -9.37 -13.63
C ARG A 27 -1.43 -9.36 -13.42
N THR A 28 -1.99 -10.42 -12.86
CA THR A 28 -3.43 -10.53 -12.64
C THR A 28 -3.90 -9.72 -11.42
N GLU A 29 -3.12 -9.73 -10.34
CA GLU A 29 -3.45 -9.11 -9.07
C GLU A 29 -2.20 -8.93 -8.21
N GLN A 30 -2.24 -7.94 -7.32
CA GLN A 30 -1.34 -7.83 -6.16
C GLN A 30 -2.19 -7.99 -4.90
N GLU A 31 -1.59 -8.43 -3.81
CA GLU A 31 -2.32 -8.65 -2.57
C GLU A 31 -1.70 -7.88 -1.41
N LEU A 32 -2.53 -7.25 -0.60
CA LEU A 32 -2.15 -6.65 0.67
C LEU A 32 -2.57 -7.58 1.79
N VAL A 33 -1.67 -7.83 2.74
CA VAL A 33 -1.91 -8.69 3.89
C VAL A 33 -1.76 -7.87 5.15
N TRP A 34 -2.84 -7.75 5.91
CA TRP A 34 -2.84 -7.09 7.22
C TRP A 34 -2.17 -7.96 8.27
N ASN A 35 -1.73 -7.34 9.36
CA ASN A 35 -1.19 -8.00 10.55
C ASN A 35 -2.12 -9.07 11.16
N ASN A 36 -3.44 -8.95 11.03
CA ASN A 36 -4.40 -10.00 11.44
C ASN A 36 -4.53 -11.16 10.42
N GLY A 37 -3.82 -11.11 9.30
CA GLY A 37 -3.85 -12.09 8.22
C GLY A 37 -4.95 -11.87 7.17
N SER A 38 -5.80 -10.84 7.31
CA SER A 38 -6.79 -10.46 6.30
C SER A 38 -6.11 -10.02 5.02
N ARG A 39 -6.79 -10.22 3.88
CA ARG A 39 -6.21 -10.06 2.54
C ARG A 39 -7.09 -9.19 1.66
N LEU A 40 -6.49 -8.22 0.97
CA LEU A 40 -7.15 -7.42 -0.05
C LEU A 40 -6.43 -7.61 -1.38
N ARG A 41 -7.18 -8.08 -2.38
CA ARG A 41 -6.69 -8.16 -3.76
C ARG A 41 -6.94 -6.84 -4.47
N ILE A 42 -5.90 -6.36 -5.14
CA ILE A 42 -5.93 -5.13 -5.90
C ILE A 42 -5.39 -5.36 -7.31
N LYS A 43 -5.85 -4.55 -8.25
CA LYS A 43 -5.30 -4.55 -9.60
C LYS A 43 -3.94 -3.86 -9.60
N GLY A 44 -2.88 -4.63 -9.83
CA GLY A 44 -1.52 -4.10 -9.93
C GLY A 44 -1.32 -3.18 -11.13
N THR A 45 -0.40 -2.23 -10.99
CA THR A 45 0.07 -1.37 -12.09
C THR A 45 1.53 -1.69 -12.37
N PHE A 46 1.84 -2.05 -13.62
CA PHE A 46 3.17 -2.48 -14.06
C PHE A 46 3.68 -1.59 -15.18
N VAL A 47 4.99 -1.30 -15.16
CA VAL A 47 5.67 -0.44 -16.14
C VAL A 47 6.79 -1.23 -16.79
N ASP A 48 6.76 -1.31 -18.12
CA ASP A 48 7.73 -2.04 -18.94
C ASP A 48 8.69 -1.12 -19.72
N GLN A 49 8.33 0.16 -19.86
CA GLN A 49 9.10 1.15 -20.62
C GLN A 49 9.93 2.04 -19.69
N GLY A 50 11.14 2.37 -20.12
CA GLY A 50 12.07 3.19 -19.31
C GLY A 50 12.57 2.47 -18.06
N THR A 51 12.48 1.15 -18.02
CA THR A 51 12.92 0.33 -16.89
C THR A 51 14.42 0.09 -16.91
N ILE A 52 14.97 -0.18 -15.73
CA ILE A 52 16.35 -0.61 -15.55
C ILE A 52 16.32 -1.94 -14.80
N PRO A 53 16.88 -3.04 -15.35
CA PRO A 53 17.43 -3.18 -16.71
C PRO A 53 16.39 -2.92 -17.81
N ALA A 54 16.84 -2.54 -19.02
CA ALA A 54 15.93 -2.35 -20.14
C ALA A 54 15.25 -3.67 -20.53
N GLY A 55 13.96 -3.61 -20.87
CA GLY A 55 13.16 -4.80 -21.19
C GLY A 55 12.68 -5.58 -19.96
N SER A 56 12.83 -5.03 -18.76
CA SER A 56 12.31 -5.59 -17.52
C SER A 56 11.04 -4.87 -17.06
N THR A 57 10.43 -5.36 -15.98
CA THR A 57 9.16 -4.86 -15.45
C THR A 57 9.30 -4.31 -14.03
N TRP A 58 8.73 -3.13 -13.78
CA TRP A 58 8.59 -2.56 -12.42
C TRP A 58 7.13 -2.56 -11.99
N ALA A 59 6.85 -2.96 -10.76
CA ALA A 59 5.54 -2.81 -10.14
C ALA A 59 5.44 -1.45 -9.44
N MET A 60 4.27 -0.81 -9.55
CA MET A 60 3.94 0.37 -8.73
C MET A 60 3.80 -0.05 -7.27
N ASN A 61 4.22 0.81 -6.33
CA ASN A 61 3.86 0.60 -4.94
C ASN A 61 2.35 0.92 -4.81
N PRO A 62 1.49 -0.06 -4.49
CA PRO A 62 0.05 0.14 -4.50
C PRO A 62 -0.46 0.98 -3.33
N ILE A 63 0.40 1.27 -2.36
CA ILE A 63 0.03 1.96 -1.13
C ILE A 63 -0.13 3.45 -1.44
N PRO A 64 -1.37 3.98 -1.39
CA PRO A 64 -1.61 5.38 -1.69
C PRO A 64 -0.98 6.23 -0.60
N ARG A 65 -0.50 7.41 -0.95
CA ARG A 65 -0.13 8.42 0.05
C ARG A 65 -1.39 8.92 0.74
N ILE A 66 -1.37 8.95 2.06
CA ILE A 66 -2.36 9.63 2.88
C ILE A 66 -1.79 11.01 3.23
N ASP A 67 -2.53 12.07 2.95
CA ASP A 67 -2.12 13.42 3.36
C ASP A 67 -3.06 13.97 4.42
N PHE A 68 -2.46 14.58 5.43
CA PHE A 68 -3.17 15.33 6.46
C PHE A 68 -3.28 16.82 6.11
N ASP A 69 -2.87 17.25 4.91
CA ASP A 69 -3.12 18.59 4.41
C ASP A 69 -3.22 18.61 2.87
N SER A 70 -3.92 19.62 2.34
CA SER A 70 -4.18 19.76 0.91
C SER A 70 -3.14 20.62 0.18
N SER A 71 -2.02 20.98 0.80
CA SER A 71 -1.20 22.11 0.36
C SER A 71 0.26 21.78 0.04
N SER A 72 0.79 20.59 0.36
CA SER A 72 2.24 20.41 0.33
C SER A 72 2.79 19.06 -0.17
N SER A 73 1.95 18.16 -0.67
CA SER A 73 2.30 16.72 -0.65
C SER A 73 2.31 15.98 -1.99
N GLY A 74 1.99 16.63 -3.12
CA GLY A 74 2.07 15.99 -4.44
C GLY A 74 0.97 14.97 -4.76
N GLN A 75 -0.19 15.06 -4.07
CA GLN A 75 -1.41 14.39 -4.49
C GLN A 75 -1.82 14.79 -5.93
N PRO A 76 -2.45 13.90 -6.70
CA PRO A 76 -3.08 14.28 -7.95
C PRO A 76 -4.09 15.41 -7.68
N ALA A 77 -4.05 16.47 -8.49
CA ALA A 77 -5.06 17.50 -8.44
C ALA A 77 -6.46 16.85 -8.54
N ALA A 78 -7.37 17.21 -7.62
CA ALA A 78 -8.72 16.66 -7.46
C ALA A 78 -8.88 15.31 -6.73
N PHE A 79 -7.88 14.85 -5.96
CA PHE A 79 -8.11 13.78 -4.98
C PHE A 79 -8.90 14.33 -3.76
N ASP A 80 -10.21 14.12 -3.72
CA ASP A 80 -11.12 14.51 -2.61
C ASP A 80 -11.29 13.37 -1.57
N GLY A 81 -10.37 12.41 -1.57
CA GLY A 81 -10.48 11.16 -0.80
C GLY A 81 -10.29 11.34 0.70
N CYS A 82 -9.44 12.29 1.11
CA CYS A 82 -9.43 12.76 2.49
C CYS A 82 -8.69 14.09 2.67
N VAL A 83 -9.35 15.05 3.32
CA VAL A 83 -8.77 16.35 3.69
C VAL A 83 -8.85 16.47 5.20
N ALA A 84 -7.72 16.58 5.91
CA ALA A 84 -7.76 16.93 7.32
C ALA A 84 -8.39 18.33 7.45
N GLY A 85 -9.41 18.42 8.29
CA GLY A 85 -10.29 19.59 8.39
C GLY A 85 -11.76 19.29 8.09
N ALA A 86 -12.10 18.15 7.49
CA ALA A 86 -13.46 17.60 7.54
C ALA A 86 -13.73 16.79 8.82
N GLY A 87 -12.67 16.42 9.55
CA GLY A 87 -12.69 15.59 10.77
C GLY A 87 -12.78 16.36 12.09
N GLY A 88 -13.33 17.57 12.09
CA GLY A 88 -13.77 18.23 13.34
C GLY A 88 -15.15 17.78 13.80
N GLU A 89 -15.88 17.04 12.96
CA GLU A 89 -17.22 16.57 13.23
C GLU A 89 -17.16 15.14 13.82
N PRO A 90 -17.84 14.87 14.95
CA PRO A 90 -17.97 13.52 15.50
C PRO A 90 -18.49 12.56 14.43
N HIS A 91 -17.83 11.42 14.25
CA HIS A 91 -18.22 10.36 13.32
C HIS A 91 -19.65 9.83 13.54
N ASP A 92 -20.27 10.13 14.69
CA ASP A 92 -21.64 9.76 15.06
C ASP A 92 -22.73 10.60 14.38
N ARG A 93 -22.38 11.65 13.63
CA ARG A 93 -23.36 12.46 12.88
C ARG A 93 -23.67 11.83 11.52
N PRO A 94 -24.96 11.76 11.13
CA PRO A 94 -25.33 11.42 9.75
C PRO A 94 -24.63 12.37 8.77
N GLY A 95 -23.66 11.86 8.00
CA GLY A 95 -22.88 12.65 7.04
C GLY A 95 -21.44 12.98 7.46
N ALA A 96 -20.97 12.55 8.63
CA ALA A 96 -19.55 12.65 8.98
C ALA A 96 -18.69 11.77 8.05
N LYS A 97 -17.68 12.35 7.42
CA LYS A 97 -16.73 11.60 6.57
C LYS A 97 -15.83 10.78 7.50
N LYS A 98 -15.61 9.49 7.18
CA LYS A 98 -14.65 8.62 7.89
C LYS A 98 -13.25 9.25 7.86
N GLY A 99 -12.44 9.00 8.90
CA GLY A 99 -11.09 9.57 8.99
C GLY A 99 -10.22 9.18 7.79
N CYS A 100 -9.16 9.95 7.55
CA CYS A 100 -8.22 9.65 6.47
C CYS A 100 -7.58 8.28 6.69
N ARG A 101 -7.55 7.48 5.62
CA ARG A 101 -6.93 6.15 5.60
C ARG A 101 -6.49 5.77 4.20
N GLN A 102 -5.52 4.88 4.09
CA GLN A 102 -5.02 4.39 2.82
C GLN A 102 -5.95 3.32 2.24
N PHE A 103 -6.47 2.45 3.11
CA PHE A 103 -7.43 1.40 2.79
C PHE A 103 -8.55 1.36 3.83
N ASP A 104 -9.70 0.82 3.45
CA ASP A 104 -10.71 0.45 4.44
C ASP A 104 -10.15 -0.66 5.34
N PRO A 105 -10.22 -0.50 6.67
CA PRO A 105 -9.68 -1.50 7.58
C PRO A 105 -10.50 -2.79 7.51
N PRO A 106 -9.86 -3.97 7.67
CA PRO A 106 -10.56 -5.25 7.70
C PRO A 106 -11.49 -5.40 8.90
N CYS A 107 -11.32 -4.59 9.94
CA CYS A 107 -12.11 -4.65 11.17
C CYS A 107 -13.14 -3.53 11.20
N GLU A 108 -14.42 -3.89 11.27
CA GLU A 108 -15.55 -2.94 11.21
C GLU A 108 -15.55 -1.89 12.34
N TRP A 109 -14.82 -2.15 13.43
CA TRP A 109 -14.71 -1.26 14.58
C TRP A 109 -13.56 -0.25 14.46
N ASP A 110 -12.67 -0.40 13.48
CA ASP A 110 -11.60 0.55 13.23
C ASP A 110 -12.12 1.70 12.36
N ASP A 111 -12.32 2.85 12.99
CA ASP A 111 -12.76 4.09 12.32
C ASP A 111 -11.57 5.03 12.02
N GLY A 112 -10.33 4.60 12.29
CA GLY A 112 -9.10 5.36 12.09
C GLY A 112 -8.63 6.14 13.32
N TRP A 113 -7.83 7.18 13.09
CA TRP A 113 -7.05 7.89 14.12
C TRP A 113 -7.87 8.57 15.25
N TYR A 114 -9.18 8.79 15.07
CA TYR A 114 -9.99 9.57 16.01
C TYR A 114 -10.80 8.71 16.99
N ALA A 115 -10.70 9.06 18.27
CA ALA A 115 -11.45 8.47 19.37
C ALA A 115 -12.97 8.72 19.24
N GLN A 116 -13.76 7.65 19.36
CA GLN A 116 -15.23 7.72 19.52
C GLN A 116 -15.59 7.77 21.02
N PRO A 117 -16.11 8.86 21.62
CA PRO A 117 -16.76 8.75 22.94
C PRO A 117 -18.03 7.88 22.80
N PRO A 118 -18.30 6.86 23.66
CA PRO A 118 -17.67 6.49 24.94
C PRO A 118 -16.66 5.34 24.82
N ARG A 119 -16.28 4.93 23.61
CA ARG A 119 -15.32 3.85 23.40
C ARG A 119 -13.92 4.40 23.61
N GLN A 120 -13.21 3.85 24.60
CA GLN A 120 -11.78 4.10 24.75
C GLN A 120 -11.13 3.77 23.40
N ALA A 121 -10.49 4.76 22.77
CA ALA A 121 -9.97 4.63 21.43
C ALA A 121 -9.05 3.41 21.34
N SER A 122 -9.52 2.35 20.69
CA SER A 122 -8.62 1.31 20.20
C SER A 122 -7.97 1.90 18.96
N VAL A 123 -6.98 2.76 19.19
CA VAL A 123 -6.12 3.32 18.16
C VAL A 123 -5.24 2.19 17.65
N ASP A 124 -5.78 1.35 16.77
CA ASP A 124 -4.99 0.34 16.06
C ASP A 124 -4.25 1.01 14.90
N VAL A 125 -3.52 2.08 15.22
CA VAL A 125 -2.89 3.00 14.27
C VAL A 125 -1.85 2.31 13.40
N GLU A 126 -1.31 1.18 13.86
CA GLU A 126 -0.36 0.35 13.09
C GLU A 126 -0.55 -1.14 13.35
N GLY A 127 -1.62 -1.56 14.03
CA GLY A 127 -1.71 -2.95 14.47
C GLY A 127 -2.54 -3.82 13.54
N ALA A 128 -3.27 -4.76 14.14
CA ALA A 128 -3.80 -5.94 13.45
C ALA A 128 -4.75 -5.62 12.28
N CYS A 129 -5.45 -4.49 12.36
CA CYS A 129 -6.53 -4.11 11.46
C CYS A 129 -6.40 -2.70 10.89
N SER A 130 -5.25 -2.04 11.00
CA SER A 130 -5.15 -0.61 10.69
C SER A 130 -5.55 -0.27 9.26
N GLY A 131 -6.31 0.82 9.09
CA GLY A 131 -6.47 1.47 7.79
C GLY A 131 -5.24 2.27 7.32
N ASP A 132 -4.28 2.52 8.22
CA ASP A 132 -2.97 3.10 7.91
C ASP A 132 -1.94 1.97 7.76
N TRP A 133 -1.43 1.83 6.54
CA TRP A 133 -0.63 0.70 6.10
C TRP A 133 0.84 0.98 6.43
N THR A 134 1.21 0.85 7.71
CA THR A 134 2.58 1.13 8.22
C THR A 134 3.35 -0.13 8.60
N GLY A 135 2.67 -1.24 8.90
CA GLY A 135 3.28 -2.50 9.37
C GLY A 135 2.95 -3.76 8.54
N ASP A 136 2.22 -3.60 7.44
CA ASP A 136 1.63 -4.71 6.68
C ASP A 136 2.51 -5.18 5.49
N VAL A 137 2.05 -6.19 4.74
CA VAL A 137 2.86 -6.87 3.69
C VAL A 137 2.20 -6.82 2.31
N ILE A 138 2.97 -6.43 1.28
CA ILE A 138 2.59 -6.63 -0.13
C ILE A 138 3.05 -8.02 -0.55
N VAL A 139 2.15 -8.79 -1.15
CA VAL A 139 2.42 -10.12 -1.69
C VAL A 139 2.24 -10.10 -3.20
N ASP A 140 3.33 -10.36 -3.91
CA ASP A 140 3.36 -10.55 -5.35
C ASP A 140 3.67 -11.99 -5.73
N LYS A 141 3.10 -12.42 -6.86
CA LYS A 141 3.50 -13.66 -7.53
C LYS A 141 4.44 -13.31 -8.67
N VAL A 142 5.57 -13.99 -8.72
CA VAL A 142 6.59 -13.82 -9.77
C VAL A 142 6.91 -15.15 -10.44
N VAL A 143 7.32 -15.09 -11.71
CA VAL A 143 7.76 -16.23 -12.49
C VAL A 143 9.27 -16.39 -12.32
N VAL A 144 9.69 -17.55 -11.81
CA VAL A 144 11.11 -17.92 -11.74
C VAL A 144 11.46 -18.65 -13.05
N PRO A 145 12.41 -18.13 -13.84
CA PRO A 145 12.86 -18.80 -15.05
C PRO A 145 13.51 -20.15 -14.70
N ALA A 146 13.26 -21.15 -15.55
CA ALA A 146 13.81 -22.51 -15.41
C ALA A 146 15.30 -22.58 -15.71
#